data_AF-A0A067ESV6-F1
#
_entry.id   AF-A0A067ESV6-F1
#
_cell.length_a   1.000
_cell.length_b   1.000
_cell.length_c   1.000
_cell.angle_alpha   90.00
_cell.angle_beta   90.00
_cell.angle_gamma   90.00
#
_symmetry.space_group_name_H-M   'P 1'
#
loop_
_entity.id
_entity.type
_entity.pdbx_description
1 polymer ?
#
loop_
_entity_poly.entity_id
_entity_poly.type
_entity_poly.pdbx_seq_one_letter_code
_entity_poly.pdbx_strand_id
1 'polypeptide(L)'
;MSRSSAGTAASRVGDDPALDQFMEAYCEMLTKYEQELTKPFKDASLFLSEIDAQLKTLTVSSNISGQSGSSEEEIDVKDHCIDPLAEDRDLKDQLLRRYSGSLGSLKQEFLKKKKKGKLPKEARQLLLDWWSRHHRWPYPSEPQKLALAESTGLDQKQINNWFINQRKRHWKPSEDMQFNDISIMNGPEGDAAV
;
A
#
# COMPACT_ATOMS: atom_id res chain seq x y z
N MET A 1 -64.96 -25.04 -4.48
CA MET A 1 -64.37 -24.47 -5.70
C MET A 1 -64.25 -22.97 -5.42
N SER A 2 -63.11 -22.31 -5.36
CA SER A 2 -61.82 -22.55 -6.00
C SER A 2 -60.70 -21.89 -5.20
N ARG A 3 -59.51 -22.48 -5.27
CA ARG A 3 -58.26 -22.03 -4.65
C ARG A 3 -57.76 -20.73 -5.28
N SER A 4 -57.18 -19.87 -4.45
CA SER A 4 -56.21 -18.84 -4.85
C SER A 4 -55.02 -19.47 -5.57
N SER A 5 -54.61 -18.88 -6.69
CA SER A 5 -53.26 -19.04 -7.24
C SER A 5 -52.97 -17.81 -8.12
N ALA A 6 -52.45 -16.76 -7.48
CA ALA A 6 -51.78 -15.69 -8.21
C ALA A 6 -50.39 -16.22 -8.57
N GLY A 7 -50.21 -16.59 -9.84
CA GLY A 7 -48.94 -17.05 -10.37
C GLY A 7 -47.90 -15.95 -10.25
N THR A 8 -46.83 -16.24 -9.51
CA THR A 8 -45.60 -15.48 -9.44
C THR A 8 -45.08 -15.24 -10.85
N ALA A 9 -45.16 -14.00 -11.33
CA ALA A 9 -44.49 -13.59 -12.56
C ALA A 9 -42.98 -13.71 -12.32
N ALA A 10 -42.37 -14.74 -12.90
CA ALA A 10 -40.92 -14.82 -13.01
C ALA A 10 -40.49 -13.70 -13.97
N SER A 11 -39.93 -12.60 -13.44
CA SER A 11 -39.25 -11.60 -14.26
C SER A 11 -38.18 -12.28 -15.10
N ARG A 12 -38.29 -12.14 -16.42
CA ARG A 12 -37.33 -12.69 -17.37
C ARG A 12 -36.19 -11.69 -17.51
N VAL A 13 -34.97 -12.22 -17.64
CA VAL A 13 -33.82 -11.44 -18.11
C VAL A 13 -34.21 -10.80 -19.45
N GLY A 14 -34.09 -9.48 -19.55
CA GLY A 14 -34.53 -8.70 -20.72
C GLY A 14 -35.81 -7.86 -20.57
N ASP A 15 -36.47 -7.89 -19.40
CA ASP A 15 -37.69 -7.08 -19.17
C ASP A 15 -37.37 -5.58 -18.93
N ASP A 16 -36.11 -5.23 -18.62
CA ASP A 16 -35.64 -3.85 -18.38
C ASP A 16 -34.35 -3.55 -19.16
N PRO A 17 -34.47 -2.96 -20.36
CA PRO A 17 -33.32 -2.58 -21.20
C PRO A 17 -32.36 -1.58 -20.54
N ALA A 18 -32.85 -0.77 -19.59
CA ALA A 18 -32.01 0.20 -18.89
C ALA A 18 -31.11 -0.51 -17.86
N LEU A 19 -31.63 -1.54 -17.18
CA LEU A 19 -30.83 -2.38 -16.30
C LEU A 19 -29.80 -3.19 -17.09
N ASP A 20 -30.17 -3.75 -18.23
CA ASP A 20 -29.24 -4.51 -19.07
C ASP A 20 -28.06 -3.64 -19.54
N GLN A 21 -28.34 -2.42 -20.02
CA GLN A 21 -27.31 -1.45 -20.40
C GLN A 21 -26.40 -1.05 -19.21
N PHE A 22 -26.97 -0.89 -18.01
CA PHE A 22 -26.19 -0.61 -16.81
C PHE A 22 -25.29 -1.80 -16.44
N MET A 23 -25.83 -3.02 -16.50
CA MET A 23 -25.11 -4.25 -16.21
C MET A 23 -23.97 -4.47 -17.22
N GLU A 24 -24.19 -4.18 -18.50
CA GLU A 24 -23.15 -4.20 -19.54
C GLU A 24 -22.03 -3.20 -19.24
N ALA A 25 -22.36 -1.93 -18.99
CA ALA A 25 -21.37 -0.91 -18.64
C ALA A 25 -20.58 -1.25 -17.36
N TYR A 26 -21.24 -1.87 -16.38
CA TYR A 26 -20.59 -2.35 -15.16
C TYR A 26 -19.63 -3.52 -15.45
N CYS A 27 -20.03 -4.48 -16.28
CA CYS A 27 -19.17 -5.59 -16.69
C CYS A 27 -17.94 -5.10 -17.49
N GLU A 28 -18.14 -4.14 -18.39
CA GLU A 28 -17.05 -3.49 -19.14
C GLU A 28 -16.07 -2.77 -18.21
N MET A 29 -16.60 -2.04 -17.22
CA MET A 29 -15.80 -1.36 -16.21
C MET A 29 -14.95 -2.36 -15.39
N LEU A 30 -15.55 -3.47 -14.94
CA LEU A 30 -14.82 -4.52 -14.21
C LEU A 30 -13.72 -5.15 -15.07
N THR A 31 -14.01 -5.42 -16.34
CA THR A 31 -13.04 -5.97 -17.28
C THR A 31 -11.87 -5.02 -17.48
N LYS A 32 -12.13 -3.72 -17.57
CA LYS A 32 -11.09 -2.70 -17.67
C LYS A 32 -10.21 -2.66 -16.42
N TYR A 33 -10.80 -2.70 -15.23
CA TYR A 33 -10.04 -2.77 -13.97
C TYR A 33 -9.18 -4.03 -13.88
N GLU A 34 -9.70 -5.18 -14.31
CA GLU A 34 -8.93 -6.42 -14.38
C GLU A 34 -7.72 -6.29 -15.31
N GLN A 35 -7.91 -5.69 -16.49
CA GLN A 35 -6.81 -5.43 -17.43
C GLN A 35 -5.77 -4.47 -16.86
N GLU A 36 -6.20 -3.39 -16.21
CA GLU A 36 -5.31 -2.40 -15.59
C GLU A 36 -4.48 -3.02 -14.45
N LEU A 37 -5.06 -3.93 -13.66
CA LEU A 37 -4.34 -4.67 -12.62
C LEU A 37 -3.39 -5.72 -13.19
N THR A 38 -3.79 -6.40 -14.26
CA THR A 38 -3.02 -7.50 -14.84
C THR A 38 -1.85 -7.02 -15.69
N LYS A 39 -1.97 -5.85 -16.33
CA LYS A 39 -0.96 -5.32 -17.25
C LYS A 39 0.42 -5.14 -16.60
N PRO A 40 0.60 -4.49 -15.44
CA PRO A 40 1.91 -4.35 -14.79
C PRO A 40 2.57 -5.68 -14.48
N PHE A 41 1.79 -6.70 -14.11
CA PHE A 41 2.31 -8.03 -13.82
C PHE A 41 2.81 -8.73 -15.10
N LYS A 42 2.03 -8.67 -16.18
CA LYS A 42 2.44 -9.19 -17.49
C LYS A 42 3.70 -8.49 -17.99
N ASP A 43 3.73 -7.16 -17.94
CA ASP A 43 4.87 -6.35 -18.37
C ASP A 43 6.13 -6.69 -17.55
N ALA A 44 6.00 -6.84 -16.24
CA ALA A 44 7.11 -7.25 -15.37
C ALA A 44 7.59 -8.68 -15.65
N SER A 45 6.67 -9.63 -15.89
CA SER A 45 7.03 -11.00 -16.23
C SER A 45 7.79 -11.08 -17.55
N LEU A 46 7.37 -10.30 -18.56
CA LEU A 46 8.06 -10.21 -19.84
C LEU A 46 9.45 -9.60 -19.67
N PHE A 47 9.57 -8.49 -18.92
CA PHE A 47 10.85 -7.88 -18.63
C PHE A 47 11.82 -8.85 -17.94
N LEU A 48 11.35 -9.60 -16.94
CA LEU A 48 12.19 -10.59 -16.25
C LEU A 48 12.64 -11.72 -17.18
N SER A 49 11.76 -12.20 -18.05
CA SER A 49 12.11 -13.23 -19.04
C SER A 49 13.16 -12.75 -20.05
N GLU A 50 13.09 -11.48 -20.44
CA GLU A 50 14.05 -10.84 -21.34
C GLU A 50 15.43 -10.73 -20.68
N ILE A 51 15.48 -10.23 -19.43
CA ILE A 51 16.73 -10.15 -18.67
C ILE A 51 17.35 -11.54 -18.45
N ASP A 52 16.52 -12.54 -18.15
CA ASP A 52 16.98 -13.92 -17.99
C ASP A 52 17.56 -14.49 -19.31
N ALA A 53 16.96 -14.17 -20.45
CA ALA A 53 17.49 -14.54 -21.77
C ALA A 53 18.85 -13.87 -22.04
N GLN A 54 18.99 -12.58 -21.73
CA GLN A 54 20.25 -11.84 -21.89
C GLN A 54 21.38 -12.42 -21.01
N LEU A 55 21.07 -12.77 -19.76
CA LEU A 55 22.02 -13.39 -18.83
C LEU A 55 22.48 -14.78 -19.31
N LYS A 56 21.57 -15.58 -19.85
CA LYS A 56 21.89 -16.90 -20.43
C LYS A 56 22.85 -16.77 -21.60
N THR A 57 22.65 -15.80 -22.49
CA THR A 57 23.55 -15.56 -23.62
C THR A 57 24.94 -15.16 -23.16
N LEU A 58 25.07 -14.23 -22.19
CA LEU A 58 26.36 -13.82 -21.64
C LEU A 58 27.11 -14.98 -20.96
N THR A 59 26.39 -15.81 -20.21
CA THR A 59 26.97 -16.97 -19.53
C THR A 59 27.51 -18.01 -20.51
N VAL A 60 26.83 -18.23 -21.64
CA VAL A 60 27.31 -19.14 -22.70
C VAL A 60 28.53 -18.55 -23.42
N SER A 61 28.57 -17.22 -23.65
CA SER A 61 29.73 -16.56 -24.25
C SER A 61 30.99 -16.58 -23.37
N SER A 62 30.86 -16.57 -22.04
CA SER A 62 32.00 -16.66 -21.11
C SER A 62 32.65 -18.05 -21.03
N ASN A 63 31.99 -19.10 -21.54
CA ASN A 63 32.50 -20.48 -21.42
C ASN A 63 33.28 -20.99 -22.64
N ILE A 64 33.54 -20.14 -23.65
CA ILE A 64 34.21 -20.54 -24.91
C ILE A 64 35.65 -20.01 -25.05
N SER A 65 36.32 -19.63 -23.96
CA SER A 65 37.76 -19.27 -23.99
C SER A 65 38.67 -20.17 -23.15
N GLY A 66 38.18 -21.33 -22.70
CA GLY A 66 38.88 -22.22 -21.78
C GLY A 66 39.32 -23.56 -22.37
N GLN A 67 39.84 -23.60 -23.59
CA GLN A 67 40.52 -24.81 -24.10
C GLN A 67 41.41 -24.51 -25.31
N SER A 68 42.74 -24.52 -25.13
CA SER A 68 43.75 -25.07 -26.07
C SER A 68 45.19 -24.65 -25.71
N GLY A 69 46.11 -25.63 -25.72
CA GLY A 69 47.58 -25.49 -25.92
C GLY A 69 48.39 -25.01 -24.71
N SER A 70 49.24 -25.80 -24.05
CA SER A 70 50.52 -26.43 -24.49
C SER A 70 51.69 -25.46 -24.65
N SER A 71 52.79 -25.83 -23.98
CA SER A 71 54.20 -25.38 -24.11
C SER A 71 54.62 -24.01 -23.56
N GLU A 72 55.37 -24.09 -22.45
CA GLU A 72 56.65 -23.43 -22.16
C GLU A 72 57.24 -22.52 -23.26
N GLU A 73 57.36 -21.21 -22.98
CA GLU A 73 58.56 -20.36 -23.16
C GLU A 73 58.36 -19.01 -22.42
N GLU A 74 59.44 -18.51 -21.83
CA GLU A 74 59.58 -17.22 -21.12
C GLU A 74 59.49 -16.03 -22.08
N ILE A 75 58.69 -14.99 -21.76
CA ILE A 75 58.83 -13.63 -22.29
C ILE A 75 58.34 -12.61 -21.24
N ASP A 76 59.27 -11.77 -20.79
CA ASP A 76 59.05 -10.56 -20.00
C ASP A 76 58.38 -9.48 -20.87
N VAL A 77 57.06 -9.35 -20.78
CA VAL A 77 56.33 -8.20 -21.31
C VAL A 77 55.51 -7.61 -20.17
N LYS A 78 55.86 -6.37 -19.83
CA LYS A 78 55.22 -5.49 -18.88
C LYS A 78 53.70 -5.51 -19.03
N ASP A 79 53.06 -6.30 -18.18
CA ASP A 79 51.62 -6.46 -18.06
C ASP A 79 51.02 -5.20 -17.43
N HIS A 80 50.56 -4.26 -18.26
CA HIS A 80 49.51 -3.34 -17.85
C HIS A 80 48.17 -4.04 -18.04
N CYS A 81 47.91 -5.04 -17.19
CA CYS A 81 46.56 -5.52 -16.96
C CYS A 81 45.80 -4.41 -16.23
N ILE A 82 45.16 -3.52 -17.00
CA ILE A 82 44.11 -2.66 -16.45
C ILE A 82 42.94 -3.60 -16.18
N ASP A 83 42.86 -4.04 -14.92
CA ASP A 83 41.69 -4.71 -14.38
C ASP A 83 40.49 -3.75 -14.48
N PRO A 84 39.49 -4.01 -15.35
CA PRO A 84 38.32 -3.15 -15.51
C PRO A 84 37.49 -3.04 -14.20
N LEU A 85 37.73 -3.94 -13.24
CA LEU A 85 37.10 -3.93 -11.92
C LEU A 85 37.78 -2.98 -10.94
N ALA A 86 39.07 -2.67 -11.17
CA ALA A 86 39.83 -1.72 -10.34
C ALA A 86 39.39 -0.27 -10.61
N GLU A 87 39.14 0.07 -11.89
CA GLU A 87 38.62 1.39 -12.26
C GLU A 87 37.25 1.68 -11.63
N ASP A 88 36.38 0.66 -11.51
CA ASP A 88 35.06 0.80 -10.88
C ASP A 88 35.16 1.04 -9.35
N ARG A 89 36.15 0.43 -8.68
CA ARG A 89 36.44 0.74 -7.26
C ARG A 89 36.95 2.17 -7.09
N ASP A 90 37.86 2.62 -7.95
CA ASP A 90 38.42 3.97 -7.88
C ASP A 90 37.38 5.05 -8.21
N LEU A 91 36.50 4.78 -9.17
CA LEU A 91 35.34 5.61 -9.50
C LEU A 91 34.38 5.70 -8.32
N LYS A 92 34.04 4.57 -7.71
CA LYS A 92 33.18 4.52 -6.51
C LYS A 92 33.78 5.31 -5.35
N ASP A 93 35.07 5.19 -5.12
CA ASP A 93 35.77 5.91 -4.06
C ASP A 93 35.85 7.42 -4.36
N GLN A 94 36.08 7.82 -5.61
CA GLN A 94 35.99 9.21 -6.03
C GLN A 94 34.58 9.79 -5.84
N LEU A 95 33.54 9.05 -6.24
CA LEU A 95 32.14 9.44 -6.06
C LEU A 95 31.80 9.58 -4.58
N LEU A 96 32.13 8.59 -3.75
CA LEU A 96 31.90 8.64 -2.31
C LEU A 96 32.63 9.82 -1.70
N ARG A 97 33.88 10.09 -2.08
CA ARG A 97 34.65 11.22 -1.56
C ARG A 97 34.03 12.57 -1.95
N ARG A 98 33.60 12.73 -3.21
CA ARG A 98 32.93 13.95 -3.72
C ARG A 98 31.57 14.21 -3.10
N TYR A 99 30.75 13.16 -2.93
CA TYR A 99 29.37 13.31 -2.51
C TYR A 99 29.13 12.99 -1.03
N SER A 100 30.13 12.49 -0.28
CA SER A 100 30.02 12.12 1.14
C SER A 100 29.34 13.17 2.01
N GLY A 101 29.70 14.44 1.85
CA GLY A 101 29.10 15.55 2.61
C GLY A 101 27.63 15.77 2.28
N SER A 102 27.27 15.72 0.98
CA SER A 102 25.87 15.86 0.54
C SER A 102 25.03 14.65 0.97
N LEU A 103 25.58 13.44 0.81
CA LEU A 103 24.94 12.19 1.24
C LEU A 103 24.73 12.16 2.76
N GLY A 104 25.71 12.65 3.52
CA GLY A 104 25.65 12.79 4.98
C GLY A 104 24.58 13.78 5.42
N SER A 105 24.54 14.97 4.80
CA SER A 105 23.52 15.99 5.05
C SER A 105 22.12 15.47 4.73
N LEU A 106 21.95 14.87 3.55
CA LEU A 106 20.68 14.30 3.11
C LEU A 106 20.21 13.17 4.05
N LYS A 107 21.11 12.29 4.48
CA LYS A 107 20.83 11.24 5.46
C LYS A 107 20.42 11.84 6.81
N GLN A 108 21.07 12.92 7.25
CA GLN A 108 20.71 13.62 8.47
C GLN A 108 19.31 14.26 8.39
N GLU A 109 18.96 14.87 7.25
CA GLU A 109 17.62 15.41 7.00
C GLU A 109 16.54 14.30 7.03
N PHE A 110 16.80 13.14 6.43
CA PHE A 110 15.89 11.99 6.51
C PHE A 110 15.76 11.41 7.93
N LEU A 111 16.82 11.44 8.73
CA LEU A 111 16.82 10.95 10.11
C LEU A 111 16.15 11.93 11.09
N LYS A 112 16.24 13.24 10.84
CA LYS A 112 15.52 14.27 11.63
C LYS A 112 13.99 14.07 11.56
N LYS A 113 13.46 13.56 10.45
CA LYS A 113 12.03 13.22 10.29
C LYS A 113 11.59 11.97 11.09
N LYS A 114 12.51 11.25 11.75
CA LYS A 114 12.25 9.99 12.45
C LYS A 114 12.42 10.05 13.97
N LYS A 115 12.18 11.20 14.61
CA LYS A 115 12.08 11.21 16.08
C LYS A 115 10.75 10.58 16.51
N LYS A 116 10.80 9.28 16.80
CA LYS A 116 9.75 8.48 17.46
C LYS A 116 9.57 8.97 18.91
N GLY A 117 9.03 10.18 19.04
CA GLY A 117 8.74 10.86 20.31
C GLY A 117 7.25 11.17 20.42
N LYS A 118 6.86 11.73 21.57
CA LYS A 118 5.51 12.30 21.75
C LYS A 118 5.25 13.32 20.62
N LEU A 119 4.00 13.41 20.16
CA LEU A 119 3.60 14.42 19.19
C LEU A 119 4.00 15.83 19.66
N PRO A 120 4.40 16.75 18.73
CA PRO A 120 4.65 18.16 19.03
C PRO A 120 3.52 18.78 19.87
N LYS A 121 3.84 19.73 20.75
CA LYS A 121 2.86 20.31 21.67
C LYS A 121 1.76 21.04 20.92
N GLU A 122 2.14 21.75 19.87
CA GLU A 122 1.31 22.52 18.96
C GLU A 122 0.33 21.59 18.23
N ALA A 123 0.86 20.51 17.63
CA ALA A 123 0.05 19.48 16.98
C ALA A 123 -0.96 18.85 17.96
N ARG A 124 -0.54 18.57 19.19
CA ARG A 124 -1.42 18.03 20.23
C ARG A 124 -2.53 19.01 20.62
N GLN A 125 -2.24 20.30 20.71
CA GLN A 125 -3.25 21.31 21.04
C GLN A 125 -4.34 21.38 19.97
N LEU A 126 -3.98 21.38 18.69
CA LEU A 126 -4.94 21.35 17.59
C LEU A 126 -5.84 20.10 17.63
N LEU A 127 -5.25 18.93 17.91
CA LEU A 127 -6.02 17.68 18.05
C LEU A 127 -6.96 17.70 19.25
N LEU A 128 -6.52 18.25 20.38
CA LEU A 128 -7.35 18.41 21.58
C LEU A 128 -8.48 19.42 21.39
N ASP A 129 -8.22 20.49 20.65
CA ASP A 129 -9.24 21.49 20.32
C ASP A 129 -10.31 20.91 19.39
N TRP A 130 -9.92 20.12 18.37
CA TRP A 130 -10.90 19.38 17.59
C TRP A 130 -11.69 18.40 18.47
N TRP A 131 -11.01 17.69 19.36
CA TRP A 131 -11.61 16.72 20.27
C TRP A 131 -12.65 17.34 21.21
N SER A 132 -12.36 18.49 21.83
CA SER A 132 -13.29 19.15 22.75
C SER A 132 -14.59 19.55 22.05
N ARG A 133 -14.47 20.02 20.80
CA ARG A 133 -15.60 20.38 19.92
C ARG A 133 -16.44 19.16 19.51
N HIS A 134 -15.86 17.96 19.48
CA HIS A 134 -16.53 16.74 19.01
C HIS A 134 -16.57 15.62 20.08
N HIS A 135 -16.51 15.95 21.37
CA HIS A 135 -16.36 14.95 22.43
C HIS A 135 -17.55 13.97 22.53
N ARG A 136 -18.74 14.36 22.04
CA ARG A 136 -19.93 13.50 21.98
C ARG A 136 -19.76 12.39 20.95
N TRP A 137 -19.16 12.69 19.80
CA TRP A 137 -18.90 11.74 18.71
C TRP A 137 -17.53 11.98 18.07
N PRO A 138 -16.43 11.53 18.72
CA PRO A 138 -15.07 11.87 18.32
C PRO A 138 -14.54 10.97 17.19
N TYR A 139 -15.27 10.95 16.07
CA TYR A 139 -14.96 10.21 14.86
C TYR A 139 -14.83 11.19 13.69
N PRO A 140 -13.63 11.75 13.45
CA PRO A 140 -13.42 12.65 12.32
C PRO A 140 -13.61 11.90 11.00
N SER A 141 -14.28 12.54 10.04
CA SER A 141 -14.39 12.04 8.66
C SER A 141 -13.04 12.10 7.95
N GLU A 142 -12.90 11.40 6.82
CA GLU A 142 -11.65 11.46 6.02
C GLU A 142 -11.20 12.88 5.64
N PRO A 143 -12.07 13.79 5.13
CA PRO A 143 -11.64 15.16 4.87
C PRO A 143 -11.21 15.91 6.14
N GLN A 144 -11.83 15.65 7.29
CA GLN A 144 -11.42 16.25 8.56
C GLN A 144 -10.05 15.72 9.01
N LYS A 145 -9.77 14.42 8.82
CA LYS A 145 -8.45 13.85 9.11
C LYS A 145 -7.37 14.47 8.22
N LEU A 146 -7.67 14.70 6.95
CA LEU A 146 -6.76 15.38 6.01
C LEU A 146 -6.47 16.82 6.45
N ALA A 147 -7.50 17.59 6.79
CA ALA A 147 -7.32 18.96 7.30
C ALA A 147 -6.53 19.00 8.61
N LEU A 148 -6.73 18.02 9.50
CA LEU A 148 -5.94 17.89 10.73
C LEU A 148 -4.49 17.50 10.44
N ALA A 149 -4.24 16.62 9.47
CA ALA A 149 -2.90 16.27 9.03
C ALA A 149 -2.14 17.50 8.49
N GLU A 150 -2.80 18.28 7.63
CA GLU A 150 -2.25 19.51 7.05
C GLU A 150 -1.92 20.56 8.12
N SER A 151 -2.87 20.84 9.02
CA SER A 151 -2.68 21.85 10.08
C SER A 151 -1.65 21.45 11.14
N THR A 152 -1.48 20.15 11.42
CA THR A 152 -0.56 19.66 12.45
C THR A 152 0.81 19.25 11.90
N GLY A 153 0.95 19.12 10.58
CA GLY A 153 2.14 18.57 9.93
C GLY A 153 2.38 17.09 10.25
N LEU A 154 1.35 16.36 10.67
CA LEU A 154 1.41 14.94 11.00
C LEU A 154 0.87 14.09 9.85
N ASP A 155 1.37 12.87 9.72
CA ASP A 155 0.82 11.91 8.78
C ASP A 155 -0.60 11.49 9.19
N GLN A 156 -1.47 11.21 8.23
CA GLN A 156 -2.83 10.73 8.48
C GLN A 156 -2.87 9.48 9.38
N LYS A 157 -1.84 8.62 9.29
CA LYS A 157 -1.66 7.48 10.21
C LYS A 157 -1.45 7.91 11.66
N GLN A 158 -0.68 8.98 11.91
CA GLN A 158 -0.48 9.53 13.25
C GLN A 158 -1.77 10.16 13.78
N ILE A 159 -2.53 10.86 12.93
CA ILE A 159 -3.87 11.39 13.26
C ILE A 159 -4.80 10.25 13.68
N ASN A 160 -4.93 9.21 12.84
CA ASN A 160 -5.76 8.04 13.13
C ASN A 160 -5.39 7.38 14.46
N ASN A 161 -4.10 7.11 14.67
CA ASN A 161 -3.61 6.50 15.90
C ASN A 161 -3.86 7.38 17.12
N TRP A 162 -3.76 8.71 16.98
CA TRP A 162 -4.05 9.62 18.07
C TRP A 162 -5.52 9.53 18.47
N PHE A 163 -6.45 9.63 17.52
CA PHE A 163 -7.89 9.56 17.81
C PHE A 163 -8.32 8.20 18.38
N ILE A 164 -7.76 7.09 17.89
CA ILE A 164 -8.01 5.76 18.46
C ILE A 164 -7.56 5.72 19.92
N ASN A 165 -6.33 6.16 20.20
CA ASN A 165 -5.80 6.16 21.57
C ASN A 165 -6.53 7.14 22.48
N GLN A 166 -6.94 8.29 21.95
CA GLN A 166 -7.66 9.32 22.70
C GLN A 166 -9.05 8.82 23.10
N ARG A 167 -9.79 8.19 22.18
CA ARG A 167 -11.06 7.50 22.49
C ARG A 167 -10.89 6.43 23.55
N LYS A 168 -9.92 5.53 23.36
CA LYS A 168 -9.66 4.45 24.31
C LYS A 168 -9.39 4.96 25.75
N ARG A 169 -8.80 6.14 25.90
CA ARG A 169 -8.42 6.70 27.21
C ARG A 169 -9.48 7.62 27.81
N HIS A 170 -10.20 8.37 26.99
CA HIS A 170 -10.99 9.52 27.45
C HIS A 170 -12.44 9.53 26.98
N TRP A 171 -12.83 8.66 26.05
CA TRP A 171 -14.22 8.60 25.61
C TRP A 171 -14.97 7.55 26.41
N LYS A 172 -15.95 8.01 27.20
CA LYS A 172 -16.94 7.19 27.86
C LYS A 172 -18.29 7.55 27.25
N PRO A 173 -18.93 6.66 26.47
CA PRO A 173 -20.30 6.89 26.05
C PRO A 173 -21.14 7.05 27.33
N SER A 174 -21.78 8.21 27.51
CA SER A 174 -22.75 8.41 28.59
C SER A 174 -23.81 7.30 28.53
N GLU A 175 -24.33 6.87 29.69
CA GLU A 175 -25.27 5.75 29.84
C GLU A 175 -26.47 5.83 28.87
N ASP A 176 -26.89 7.03 28.46
CA ASP A 176 -27.92 7.28 27.43
C ASP A 176 -27.61 6.75 26.02
N MET A 177 -26.37 6.33 25.74
CA MET A 177 -25.98 5.67 24.49
C MET A 177 -25.81 4.15 24.61
N GLN A 178 -25.87 3.58 25.82
CA GLN A 178 -25.71 2.13 26.02
C GLN A 178 -27.03 1.35 25.87
N PHE A 179 -28.17 2.03 25.72
CA PHE A 179 -29.48 1.38 25.82
C PHE A 179 -30.09 0.88 24.50
N ASN A 180 -29.46 1.11 23.34
CA ASN A 180 -30.08 0.76 22.05
C ASN A 180 -29.66 -0.61 21.47
N ASP A 181 -28.70 -1.33 22.06
CA ASP A 181 -28.18 -2.58 21.48
C ASP A 181 -28.60 -3.88 22.20
N ILE A 182 -29.31 -3.83 23.33
CA ILE A 182 -29.71 -5.05 24.09
C ILE A 182 -31.21 -5.32 24.06
N SER A 183 -32.03 -4.43 23.47
CA SER A 183 -33.49 -4.63 23.42
C SER A 183 -33.99 -5.29 22.13
N ILE A 184 -33.14 -5.49 21.12
CA ILE A 184 -33.49 -6.18 19.86
C ILE A 184 -32.82 -7.55 19.81
N MET A 185 -32.93 -8.38 20.84
CA MET A 185 -32.63 -9.83 20.75
C MET A 185 -33.32 -10.71 21.80
N ASN A 186 -34.24 -10.17 22.62
CA ASN A 186 -35.11 -11.00 23.47
C ASN A 186 -36.57 -10.71 23.10
N GLY A 187 -37.03 -11.34 22.02
CA GLY A 187 -38.46 -11.54 21.78
C GLY A 187 -39.03 -12.51 22.83
N PRO A 188 -40.30 -12.35 23.24
CA PRO A 188 -40.87 -13.16 24.31
C PRO A 188 -40.97 -14.61 23.84
N GLU A 189 -40.33 -15.53 24.56
CA GLU A 189 -40.62 -16.95 24.47
C GLU A 189 -42.11 -17.14 24.75
N GLY A 190 -42.82 -17.69 23.76
CA GLY A 190 -44.23 -18.04 23.88
C GLY A 190 -44.39 -19.16 24.90
N ASP A 191 -44.99 -18.81 26.03
CA ASP A 191 -45.50 -19.74 27.03
C ASP A 191 -46.48 -20.74 26.41
N ALA A 192 -46.41 -21.95 26.96
CA ALA A 192 -47.26 -23.10 26.71
C ALA A 192 -48.76 -22.81 26.92
N ALA A 193 -49.60 -23.42 26.08
CA ALA A 193 -50.95 -23.80 26.48
C ALA A 193 -51.32 -25.15 25.84
N VAL A 194 -51.69 -26.05 26.74
CA VAL A 194 -52.25 -27.39 26.57
C VAL A 194 -53.63 -27.32 25.90
#